data_AF-A0A5C4TF13-F1
#
_entry.id   AF-A0A5C4TF13-F1
#
_cell.length_a   1.000
_cell.length_b   1.000
_cell.length_c   1.000
_cell.angle_alpha   90.00
_cell.angle_beta   90.00
_cell.angle_gamma   90.00
#
_symmetry.space_group_name_H-M   'P 1'
#
loop_
_entity.id
_entity.type
_entity.pdbx_description
1 polymer ?
#
loop_
_entity_poly.entity_id
_entity_poly.type
_entity_poly.pdbx_seq_one_letter_code
_entity_poly.pdbx_strand_id
1 'polypeptide(L)'
;MWDRPSGSTRFRYKEPVEAAYELVEEVLKPFAAQLNKYRKLGMLVQTKKVGLGLAKGIIKFSRESETEFREFAPDDALEWLGGLVMEWETECTDEIEKQCIRDIKKLFHE
;
A
#
# COMPACT_ATOMS: atom_id res chain seq x y z
N MET A 1 21.70 -12.63 2.60
CA MET A 1 21.52 -11.19 2.42
C MET A 1 22.27 -10.41 3.52
N TRP A 2 23.57 -10.68 3.73
CA TRP A 2 24.35 -10.02 4.78
C TRP A 2 25.81 -9.90 4.35
N ASP A 3 26.08 -8.92 3.50
CA ASP A 3 27.43 -8.43 3.26
C ASP A 3 27.35 -6.93 2.94
N ARG A 4 27.43 -6.12 3.99
CA ARG A 4 27.78 -4.71 3.85
C ARG A 4 28.99 -4.45 4.75
N PRO A 5 30.10 -3.95 4.20
CA PRO A 5 31.34 -3.84 4.95
C PRO A 5 31.18 -2.81 6.07
N SER A 6 31.70 -3.19 7.25
CA SER A 6 31.90 -2.34 8.41
C SER A 6 32.83 -1.17 8.03
N GLY A 7 32.23 -0.07 7.59
CA GLY A 7 32.92 1.12 7.10
C GLY A 7 32.32 2.37 7.73
N SER A 8 33.19 3.15 8.36
CA SER A 8 32.98 4.29 9.27
C SER A 8 32.13 5.46 8.75
N THR A 9 30.87 5.22 8.41
CA THR A 9 29.91 6.30 8.16
C THR A 9 28.77 6.13 9.15
N ARG A 10 28.51 7.21 9.89
CA ARG A 10 27.54 7.32 10.98
C ARG A 10 26.09 7.22 10.43
N PHE A 11 25.76 6.10 9.79
CA PHE A 11 24.39 5.79 9.36
C PHE A 11 23.66 5.24 10.57
N ARG A 12 22.61 5.94 10.97
CA ARG A 12 21.70 5.56 12.05
C ARG A 12 21.22 4.14 11.75
N TYR A 13 21.51 3.20 12.64
CA TYR A 13 20.90 1.87 12.61
C TYR A 13 19.39 2.06 12.50
N LYS A 14 18.80 1.42 11.51
CA LYS A 14 17.37 1.44 11.27
C LYS A 14 16.83 0.09 11.66
N GLU A 15 15.78 0.08 12.47
CA GLU A 15 15.18 -1.19 12.87
C GLU A 15 14.59 -1.89 11.64
N PRO A 16 14.70 -3.24 11.54
CA PRO A 16 14.20 -4.00 10.39
C PRO A 16 12.74 -3.73 10.04
N VAL A 17 11.90 -3.48 11.04
CA VAL A 17 10.49 -3.11 10.87
C VAL A 17 10.35 -1.76 10.15
N GLU A 18 11.07 -0.72 10.59
CA GLU A 18 11.04 0.58 9.92
C GLU A 18 11.57 0.51 8.48
N ALA A 19 12.59 -0.32 8.23
CA ALA A 19 13.12 -0.53 6.89
C ALA A 19 12.14 -1.29 5.99
N ALA A 20 11.37 -2.22 6.55
CA ALA A 20 10.33 -2.95 5.83
C ALA A 20 9.16 -2.04 5.45
N TYR A 21 8.70 -1.18 6.36
CA TYR A 21 7.66 -0.19 6.07
C TYR A 21 8.05 0.77 4.92
N GLU A 22 9.29 1.29 4.93
CA GLU A 22 9.77 2.15 3.84
C GLU A 22 9.79 1.43 2.49
N LEU A 23 10.16 0.15 2.47
CA LEU A 23 10.12 -0.64 1.25
C LEU A 23 8.67 -0.83 0.75
N VAL A 24 7.70 -1.04 1.66
CA VAL A 24 6.28 -1.05 1.29
C VAL A 24 5.90 0.28 0.63
N GLU A 25 6.23 1.41 1.26
CA GLU A 25 5.92 2.73 0.72
C GLU A 25 6.57 2.96 -0.64
N GLU A 26 7.87 2.69 -0.78
CA GLU A 26 8.61 2.89 -2.03
C GLU A 26 8.01 2.07 -3.19
N VAL A 27 7.64 0.81 -2.93
CA VAL A 27 7.06 -0.09 -3.93
C VAL A 27 5.63 0.31 -4.29
N LEU A 28 4.82 0.73 -3.32
CA LEU A 28 3.39 0.99 -3.53
C LEU A 28 3.08 2.44 -3.96
N LYS A 29 3.97 3.39 -3.69
CA LYS A 29 3.82 4.82 -4.04
C LYS A 29 3.53 5.08 -5.52
N PRO A 30 4.15 4.39 -6.50
CA PRO A 30 3.80 4.58 -7.92
C PRO A 30 2.32 4.25 -8.21
N PHE A 31 1.76 3.24 -7.54
CA PHE A 31 0.38 2.83 -7.70
C PHE A 31 -0.59 3.83 -7.07
N ALA A 32 -0.25 4.37 -5.88
CA ALA A 32 -1.00 5.47 -5.28
C ALA A 32 -0.99 6.72 -6.19
N ALA A 33 0.15 7.06 -6.78
CA ALA A 33 0.26 8.18 -7.70
C ALA A 33 -0.59 7.98 -8.96
N GLN A 34 -0.61 6.76 -9.51
CA GLN A 34 -1.45 6.41 -10.66
C GLN A 34 -2.94 6.48 -10.31
N LEU A 35 -3.34 5.96 -9.15
CA LEU A 35 -4.71 6.04 -8.65
C LEU A 35 -5.15 7.51 -8.52
N ASN A 36 -4.34 8.35 -7.88
CA ASN A 36 -4.62 9.77 -7.72
C ASN A 36 -4.74 10.49 -9.08
N LYS A 37 -3.89 10.13 -10.06
CA LYS A 37 -4.01 10.65 -11.42
C LYS A 37 -5.37 10.32 -12.04
N TYR A 38 -5.83 9.07 -11.95
CA TYR A 38 -7.14 8.69 -12.51
C TYR A 38 -8.31 9.38 -11.78
N ARG A 39 -8.23 9.52 -10.46
CA ARG A 39 -9.19 10.27 -9.65
C ARG A 39 -9.31 11.72 -10.13
N LYS A 40 -8.19 12.44 -10.24
CA LYS A 40 -8.15 13.84 -10.70
C LYS A 40 -8.66 14.05 -12.12
N LEU A 41 -8.58 13.02 -12.97
CA LEU A 41 -9.09 13.06 -14.35
C LEU A 41 -10.55 12.59 -14.47
N GLY A 42 -11.21 12.23 -13.36
CA GLY A 42 -12.59 11.69 -13.39
C GLY A 42 -12.70 10.31 -14.06
N MET A 43 -11.60 9.57 -14.17
CA MET A 43 -11.53 8.28 -14.86
C MET A 43 -11.99 7.13 -13.95
N LEU A 44 -13.25 7.16 -13.53
CA LEU A 44 -13.81 6.29 -12.49
C LEU A 44 -13.64 4.79 -12.75
N VAL A 45 -13.76 4.34 -14.02
CA VAL A 45 -13.57 2.92 -14.38
C VAL A 45 -12.13 2.47 -14.11
N GLN A 46 -11.15 3.31 -14.44
CA GLN A 46 -9.73 3.05 -14.25
C GLN A 46 -9.37 3.14 -12.77
N THR A 47 -9.89 4.14 -12.06
CA THR A 47 -9.78 4.27 -10.60
C THR A 47 -10.26 2.99 -9.91
N LYS A 48 -11.46 2.50 -10.27
CA LYS A 48 -12.01 1.26 -9.71
C LYS A 48 -11.12 0.05 -9.99
N LYS A 49 -10.68 -0.13 -11.23
CA LYS A 49 -9.83 -1.26 -11.63
C LYS A 49 -8.50 -1.26 -10.88
N VAL A 50 -7.82 -0.12 -10.81
CA VAL A 50 -6.54 0.00 -10.12
C VAL A 50 -6.70 -0.15 -8.62
N GLY A 51 -7.68 0.52 -8.01
CA GLY A 51 -7.92 0.45 -6.57
C GLY A 51 -8.24 -0.98 -6.10
N LEU A 52 -9.12 -1.69 -6.82
CA LEU A 52 -9.43 -3.09 -6.50
C LEU A 52 -8.25 -4.03 -6.76
N GLY A 53 -7.50 -3.80 -7.84
CA GLY A 53 -6.30 -4.60 -8.14
C GLY A 53 -5.23 -4.47 -7.07
N LEU A 54 -4.96 -3.24 -6.64
CA LEU A 54 -4.01 -2.92 -5.58
C LEU A 54 -4.42 -3.56 -4.25
N ALA A 55 -5.69 -3.38 -3.86
CA ALA A 55 -6.22 -3.95 -2.62
C ALA A 55 -6.12 -5.48 -2.62
N LYS A 56 -6.54 -6.15 -3.69
CA LYS A 56 -6.45 -7.60 -3.82
C LYS A 56 -5.00 -8.10 -3.77
N GLY A 57 -4.08 -7.40 -4.43
CA GLY A 57 -2.66 -7.76 -4.43
C GLY A 57 -2.07 -7.70 -3.03
N ILE A 58 -2.34 -6.61 -2.30
CA ILE A 58 -1.86 -6.40 -0.93
C ILE A 58 -2.47 -7.41 0.04
N ILE A 59 -3.78 -7.66 -0.04
CA ILE A 59 -4.46 -8.65 0.82
C ILE A 59 -3.90 -10.05 0.56
N LYS A 60 -3.73 -10.42 -0.70
CA LYS A 60 -3.13 -11.71 -1.09
C LYS A 60 -1.72 -11.83 -0.53
N PHE A 61 -0.88 -10.81 -0.73
CA PHE A 61 0.47 -10.78 -0.19
C PHE A 61 0.48 -10.96 1.33
N SER A 62 -0.36 -10.20 2.03
CA SER A 62 -0.41 -10.19 3.50
C SER A 62 -0.96 -11.48 4.10
N ARG A 63 -1.71 -12.29 3.33
CA ARG A 63 -2.28 -13.57 3.78
C ARG A 63 -1.47 -14.78 3.38
N GLU A 64 -0.99 -14.79 2.14
CA GLU A 64 -0.45 -15.98 1.48
C GLU A 64 1.07 -15.93 1.31
N SER A 65 1.72 -14.78 1.48
CA SER A 65 3.18 -14.69 1.28
C SER A 65 3.93 -15.44 2.38
N GLU A 66 4.93 -16.23 2.00
CA GLU A 66 5.87 -16.91 2.90
C GLU A 66 7.25 -16.22 2.92
N THR A 67 7.34 -15.00 2.39
CA THR A 67 8.60 -14.25 2.34
C THR A 67 9.02 -13.76 3.72
N GLU A 68 10.32 -13.78 4.02
CA GLU A 68 10.92 -13.16 5.22
C GLU A 68 10.47 -11.70 5.42
N PHE A 69 10.20 -10.98 4.32
CA PHE A 69 9.65 -9.63 4.37
C PHE A 69 8.34 -9.52 5.17
N ARG A 70 7.45 -10.50 5.04
CA ARG A 70 6.17 -10.53 5.78
C ARG A 70 6.42 -10.76 7.27
N GLU A 71 7.46 -11.51 7.64
CA GLU A 71 7.79 -11.75 9.05
C GLU A 71 8.30 -10.48 9.74
N PHE A 72 9.00 -9.62 9.00
CA PHE A 72 9.47 -8.33 9.52
C PHE A 72 8.38 -7.25 9.57
N ALA A 73 7.34 -7.39 8.75
CA ALA A 73 6.30 -6.39 8.55
C ALA A 73 4.96 -7.06 8.21
N PRO A 74 4.34 -7.76 9.19
CA PRO A 74 3.17 -8.60 8.93
C PRO A 74 1.92 -7.79 8.54
N ASP A 75 1.81 -6.57 9.06
CA ASP A 75 0.63 -5.72 8.90
C ASP A 75 0.90 -4.46 8.06
N ASP A 76 2.16 -4.07 7.86
CA ASP A 76 2.57 -2.81 7.20
C ASP A 76 1.93 -2.59 5.83
N ALA A 77 1.82 -3.64 5.01
CA ALA A 77 1.19 -3.54 3.70
C ALA A 77 -0.32 -3.28 3.78
N LEU A 78 -1.01 -3.90 4.76
CA LEU A 78 -2.42 -3.67 5.03
C LEU A 78 -2.65 -2.30 5.68
N GLU A 79 -1.79 -1.89 6.59
CA GLU A 79 -1.83 -0.56 7.22
C GLU A 79 -1.66 0.54 6.18
N TRP A 80 -0.70 0.38 5.27
CA TRP A 80 -0.49 1.32 4.16
C TRP A 80 -1.73 1.42 3.27
N LEU A 81 -2.35 0.28 2.92
CA LEU A 81 -3.59 0.27 2.14
C LEU A 81 -4.73 0.95 2.90
N GLY A 82 -4.83 0.72 4.21
CA GLY A 82 -5.78 1.40 5.09
C GLY A 82 -5.60 2.92 5.05
N GLY A 83 -4.37 3.39 5.20
CA GLY A 83 -4.00 4.80 5.07
C GLY A 83 -4.43 5.40 3.74
N LEU A 84 -4.08 4.75 2.64
CA LEU A 84 -4.46 5.19 1.29
C LEU A 84 -5.99 5.30 1.11
N VAL A 85 -6.75 4.32 1.62
CA VAL A 85 -8.21 4.31 1.53
C VAL A 85 -8.85 5.39 2.40
N MET A 86 -8.30 5.65 3.59
CA MET A 86 -8.74 6.74 4.46
C MET A 86 -8.50 8.11 3.81
N GLU A 87 -7.30 8.35 3.27
CA GLU A 87 -7.00 9.59 2.54
C GLU A 87 -7.95 9.78 1.36
N TRP A 88 -8.18 8.71 0.59
CA TRP A 88 -9.13 8.73 -0.51
C TRP A 88 -10.53 9.14 -0.03
N GLU A 89 -11.04 8.55 1.04
CA GLU A 89 -12.36 8.85 1.59
C GLU A 89 -12.50 10.31 2.03
N THR A 90 -11.45 10.91 2.60
CA THR A 90 -11.48 12.32 3.03
C THR A 90 -11.59 13.31 1.88
N GLU A 91 -11.04 12.95 0.71
CA GLU A 91 -11.06 13.80 -0.49
C GLU A 91 -12.24 13.51 -1.43
N CYS A 92 -12.96 12.41 -1.20
CA CYS A 92 -13.97 11.88 -2.11
C CYS A 92 -15.31 12.60 -1.97
N THR A 93 -15.76 13.27 -3.04
CA THR A 93 -17.08 13.90 -3.09
C THR A 93 -18.09 13.15 -3.97
N ASP A 94 -17.60 12.36 -4.93
CA ASP A 94 -18.42 11.63 -5.90
C ASP A 94 -18.97 10.29 -5.35
N GLU A 95 -20.24 10.00 -5.60
CA GLU A 95 -20.90 8.79 -5.06
C GLU A 95 -20.42 7.48 -5.69
N ILE A 96 -19.98 7.50 -6.96
CA ILE A 96 -19.43 6.33 -7.64
C ILE A 96 -18.06 6.01 -7.05
N GLU A 97 -17.27 7.05 -6.79
CA GLU A 97 -15.98 6.94 -6.14
C GLU A 97 -16.12 6.42 -4.69
N LYS A 98 -17.10 6.92 -3.91
CA LYS A 98 -17.45 6.36 -2.60
C LYS A 98 -17.86 4.89 -2.68
N GLN A 99 -18.58 4.49 -3.73
CA GLN A 99 -18.92 3.09 -3.93
C GLN A 99 -17.67 2.24 -4.17
N CYS A 100 -16.68 2.75 -4.91
CA CYS A 100 -15.41 2.05 -5.10
C CYS A 100 -14.65 1.86 -3.78
N ILE A 101 -14.63 2.89 -2.92
CA ILE A 101 -14.04 2.81 -1.58
C ILE A 101 -14.75 1.73 -0.75
N ARG A 102 -16.09 1.70 -0.75
CA ARG A 102 -16.87 0.66 -0.07
C ARG A 102 -16.55 -0.74 -0.58
N ASP A 103 -16.41 -0.91 -1.89
CA ASP A 103 -16.07 -2.20 -2.51
C ASP A 103 -14.67 -2.66 -2.06
N ILE A 104 -13.70 -1.74 -1.96
CA ILE A 104 -12.34 -2.04 -1.46
C ILE A 104 -12.38 -2.39 0.04
N LYS A 105 -13.11 -1.63 0.86
CA LYS A 105 -13.26 -1.87 2.30
C LYS A 105 -13.82 -3.27 2.60
N LYS A 106 -14.72 -3.80 1.77
CA LYS A 106 -15.24 -5.16 1.93
C LYS A 106 -14.15 -6.23 1.82
N LEU A 107 -13.14 -6.02 0.97
CA LEU A 107 -12.05 -6.98 0.79
C LEU A 107 -11.21 -7.18 2.04
N PHE A 108 -11.15 -6.19 2.96
CA PHE A 108 -10.43 -6.35 4.22
C PHE A 108 -11.11 -7.37 5.17
N HIS A 109 -12.41 -7.60 5.00
CA HIS A 109 -13.22 -8.45 5.87
C HIS A 109 -13.61 -9.80 5.26
N GLU A 110 -13.39 -9.99 3.95
CA GLU A 110 -13.47 -11.30 3.27
C GLU A 110 -12.32 -12.20 3.67
#